data_AF-A0A8S4NQF9-F1
#
_entry.id   AF-A0A8S4NQF9-F1
#
_cell.length_a   1.000
_cell.length_b   1.000
_cell.length_c   1.000
_cell.angle_alpha   90.00
_cell.angle_beta   90.00
_cell.angle_gamma   90.00
#
_symmetry.space_group_name_H-M   'P 1'
#
loop_
_entity.id
_entity.type
_entity.pdbx_description
1 polymer ?
#
loop_
_entity_poly.entity_id
_entity_poly.type
_entity_poly.pdbx_seq_one_letter_code
_entity_poly.pdbx_strand_id
1 'polypeptide(L)'
;MIYHLYVMVIESIYFADCVEAQSRWPVPGVKNLPTWPAGLSTPMQARCSQTKTKILEYYNFAESTFVRPWQDYKTGFINNPDATRSNYFIGLDKLHNITSTRSHSLSLAVESKINSGFPETKYKFEYNYIHVANEQEQYKITLGELLKVTCLSKLNTEACLTDQDYLLSESQSYDPLLGIRGMKFSANDMDNDASTTRHCAEEMGGVGWWFSDCAPCTNNATDIEPYFGNIHRLCLPQMMYMSCPHAYCNSVSIEMRIM
;
A
#
# COMPACT_ATOMS: atom_id res chain seq x y z
N MET A 1 -13.47 52.04 -20.66
CA MET A 1 -12.57 50.87 -20.63
C MET A 1 -12.75 50.22 -19.27
N ILE A 2 -13.73 49.33 -19.15
CA ILE A 2 -14.11 48.68 -17.89
C ILE A 2 -13.27 47.41 -17.80
N TYR A 3 -12.23 47.43 -16.97
CA TYR A 3 -11.52 46.21 -16.60
C TYR A 3 -12.38 45.47 -15.58
N HIS A 4 -13.11 44.45 -16.06
CA HIS A 4 -13.70 43.46 -15.16
C HIS A 4 -12.56 42.69 -14.48
N LEU A 5 -12.32 43.00 -13.20
CA LEU A 5 -11.64 42.09 -12.29
C LEU A 5 -12.48 40.80 -12.24
N TYR A 6 -11.98 39.73 -12.87
CA TYR A 6 -12.36 38.38 -12.53
C TYR A 6 -11.78 38.07 -11.15
N VAL A 7 -12.54 38.40 -10.10
CA VAL A 7 -12.36 37.78 -8.79
C VAL A 7 -12.86 36.34 -8.97
N MET A 8 -11.96 35.42 -9.33
CA MET A 8 -12.24 34.00 -9.16
C MET A 8 -12.38 33.77 -7.66
N VAL A 9 -13.62 33.64 -7.21
CA VAL A 9 -13.92 32.96 -5.95
C VAL A 9 -13.29 31.58 -6.10
N ILE A 10 -12.23 31.30 -5.34
CA ILE A 10 -11.73 29.93 -5.20
C ILE A 10 -12.77 29.22 -4.35
N GLU A 11 -13.88 28.81 -4.97
CA GLU A 11 -14.62 27.68 -4.45
C GLU A 11 -13.59 26.57 -4.34
N SER A 12 -13.40 26.04 -3.15
CA SER A 12 -12.54 24.88 -2.92
C SER A 12 -13.00 23.78 -3.87
N ILE A 13 -12.24 23.57 -4.95
CA ILE A 13 -12.56 22.60 -5.99
C ILE A 13 -12.30 21.22 -5.39
N TYR A 14 -13.36 20.55 -4.95
CA TYR A 14 -13.31 19.16 -4.52
C TYR A 14 -13.73 18.26 -5.68
N PHE A 15 -13.00 17.17 -5.90
CA PHE A 15 -13.32 16.17 -6.92
C PHE A 15 -13.95 14.94 -6.29
N ALA A 16 -14.98 14.35 -6.88
CA ALA A 16 -15.60 13.12 -6.37
C ALA A 16 -14.58 11.98 -6.24
N ASP A 17 -13.66 11.87 -7.19
CA ASP A 17 -12.58 10.88 -7.19
C ASP A 17 -11.38 11.33 -8.04
N CYS A 18 -10.38 10.45 -8.17
CA CYS A 18 -9.20 10.69 -8.99
C CYS A 18 -9.51 10.69 -10.50
N VAL A 19 -10.64 10.11 -10.94
CA VAL A 19 -11.07 10.12 -12.35
C VAL A 19 -11.55 11.51 -12.74
N GLU A 20 -12.40 12.10 -11.91
CA GLU A 20 -12.88 13.48 -12.09
C GLU A 20 -11.73 14.49 -11.94
N ALA A 21 -10.86 14.30 -10.93
CA ALA A 21 -9.73 15.20 -10.72
C ALA A 21 -8.83 15.28 -11.95
N GLN A 22 -8.47 14.12 -12.51
CA GLN A 22 -7.59 14.06 -13.68
C GLN A 22 -8.29 14.46 -14.99
N SER A 23 -9.62 14.36 -15.08
CA SER A 23 -10.37 14.77 -16.28
C SER A 23 -10.49 16.29 -16.35
N ARG A 24 -10.75 16.94 -15.22
CA ARG A 24 -10.82 18.41 -15.14
C ARG A 24 -9.42 19.00 -15.18
N TRP A 25 -8.47 18.42 -14.45
CA TRP A 25 -7.13 18.94 -14.25
C TRP A 25 -6.10 17.85 -14.56
N PRO A 26 -5.72 17.65 -15.85
CA PRO A 26 -4.76 16.64 -16.25
C PRO A 26 -3.34 17.04 -15.82
N VAL A 27 -2.99 16.82 -14.55
CA VAL A 27 -1.65 17.12 -14.04
C VAL A 27 -0.73 15.92 -14.29
N PRO A 28 0.45 16.09 -14.90
CA PRO A 28 1.41 15.00 -15.03
C PRO A 28 1.90 14.50 -13.67
N GLY A 29 1.91 13.17 -13.50
CA GLY A 29 2.52 12.50 -12.36
C GLY A 29 1.53 12.14 -11.26
N VAL A 30 2.07 11.86 -10.08
CA VAL A 30 1.29 11.62 -8.86
C VAL A 30 1.12 12.96 -8.13
N LYS A 31 -0.11 13.32 -7.75
CA LYS A 31 -0.43 14.57 -7.06
C LYS A 31 -1.38 14.36 -5.89
N ASN A 32 -1.21 15.18 -4.85
CA ASN A 32 -2.14 15.28 -3.73
C ASN A 32 -3.28 16.22 -4.14
N LEU A 33 -4.50 15.70 -4.18
CA LEU A 33 -5.67 16.42 -4.66
C LEU A 33 -6.80 16.35 -3.61
N PRO A 34 -7.53 17.46 -3.39
CA PRO A 34 -8.70 17.47 -2.55
C PRO A 34 -9.84 16.69 -3.22
N THR A 35 -10.25 15.59 -2.61
CA THR A 35 -11.35 14.74 -3.09
C THR A 35 -12.49 14.69 -2.08
N TRP A 36 -13.72 14.62 -2.56
CA TRP A 36 -14.91 14.42 -1.75
C TRP A 36 -15.77 13.27 -2.31
N PRO A 37 -15.34 12.02 -2.09
CA PRO A 37 -16.17 10.85 -2.38
C PRO A 37 -17.55 10.92 -1.73
N ALA A 38 -18.56 10.44 -2.45
CA ALA A 38 -19.91 10.31 -1.93
C ALA A 38 -19.93 9.43 -0.68
N GLY A 39 -20.68 9.85 0.35
CA GLY A 39 -20.77 9.15 1.64
C GLY A 39 -19.77 9.62 2.70
N LEU A 40 -18.88 10.57 2.38
CA LEU A 40 -17.98 11.19 3.36
C LEU A 40 -18.57 12.48 3.92
N SER A 41 -18.44 12.65 5.24
CA SER A 41 -18.84 13.87 5.95
C SER A 41 -17.90 15.06 5.73
N THR A 42 -16.64 14.80 5.32
CA THR A 42 -15.64 15.82 5.04
C THR A 42 -14.76 15.44 3.84
N PRO A 43 -14.27 16.42 3.07
CA PRO A 43 -13.33 16.18 1.97
C PRO A 43 -11.98 15.69 2.50
N MET A 44 -11.31 14.83 1.73
CA MET A 44 -10.01 14.25 2.05
C MET A 44 -8.96 14.57 1.00
N GLN A 45 -7.71 14.71 1.44
CA GLN A 45 -6.56 14.72 0.53
C GLN A 45 -6.27 13.29 0.06
N ALA A 46 -6.38 13.07 -1.25
CA ALA A 46 -6.07 11.81 -1.90
C ALA A 46 -4.89 11.95 -2.84
N ARG A 47 -4.02 10.94 -2.85
CA ARG A 47 -2.89 10.89 -3.75
C ARG A 47 -3.29 10.15 -5.02
N CYS A 48 -3.53 10.90 -6.09
CA CYS A 48 -4.01 10.39 -7.36
C CYS A 48 -2.84 10.12 -8.31
N SER A 49 -2.88 8.96 -8.98
CA SER A 49 -1.91 8.62 -10.03
C SER A 49 -2.41 9.02 -11.41
N GLN A 50 -1.51 9.02 -12.41
CA GLN A 50 -1.86 9.26 -13.81
C GLN A 50 -2.89 8.27 -14.36
N THR A 51 -2.96 7.05 -13.81
CA THR A 51 -3.97 6.04 -14.18
C THR A 51 -5.30 6.25 -13.47
N LYS A 52 -5.51 7.41 -12.85
CA LYS A 52 -6.76 7.81 -12.17
C LYS A 52 -7.13 6.93 -10.98
N THR A 53 -6.17 6.19 -10.44
CA THR A 53 -6.33 5.36 -9.23
C THR A 53 -5.88 6.12 -7.98
N LYS A 54 -6.53 5.86 -6.86
CA LYS A 54 -6.16 6.41 -5.55
C LYS A 54 -5.12 5.51 -4.89
N ILE A 55 -3.98 6.09 -4.56
CA ILE A 55 -2.91 5.43 -3.80
C ILE A 55 -3.34 5.42 -2.33
N LEU A 56 -3.30 4.25 -1.70
CA LEU A 56 -3.59 4.06 -0.28
C LEU A 56 -2.30 4.17 0.54
N GLU A 57 -1.26 3.55 0.01
CA GLU A 57 0.05 3.50 0.63
C GLU A 57 1.11 3.53 -0.47
N TYR A 58 2.15 4.32 -0.24
CA TYR A 58 3.37 4.28 -1.02
C TYR A 58 4.54 4.29 -0.05
N TYR A 59 5.32 3.22 -0.10
CA TYR A 59 6.57 3.09 0.63
C TYR A 59 7.72 3.08 -0.38
N ASN A 60 8.70 3.94 -0.13
CA ASN A 60 10.00 3.97 -0.79
C ASN A 60 11.07 3.91 0.30
N PHE A 61 11.83 2.82 0.27
CA PHE A 61 12.86 2.51 1.24
C PHE A 61 13.92 3.62 1.42
N ALA A 62 14.31 4.31 0.34
CA ALA A 62 15.39 5.30 0.38
C ALA A 62 15.11 6.53 1.29
N GLU A 63 13.89 6.67 1.82
CA GLU A 63 13.41 7.83 2.61
C GLU A 63 12.76 7.44 3.96
N SER A 64 13.05 6.24 4.51
CA SER A 64 12.29 5.61 5.62
C SER A 64 12.01 6.51 6.85
N THR A 65 10.71 6.63 7.19
CA THR A 65 10.20 7.05 8.51
C THR A 65 8.80 6.45 8.78
N PHE A 66 8.51 5.21 8.36
CA PHE A 66 7.18 4.60 8.62
C PHE A 66 6.97 4.21 10.09
N VAL A 67 7.97 4.42 10.94
CA VAL A 67 7.85 4.34 12.39
C VAL A 67 7.01 5.52 12.88
N ARG A 68 5.76 5.24 13.25
CA ARG A 68 4.73 6.25 13.52
C ARG A 68 3.77 5.75 14.62
N PRO A 69 3.30 6.66 15.51
CA PRO A 69 2.26 6.34 16.49
C PRO A 69 0.92 6.03 15.82
N TRP A 70 0.03 5.37 16.55
CA TRP A 70 -1.33 5.03 16.15
C TRP A 70 -2.07 6.22 15.57
N GLN A 71 -1.93 7.38 16.21
CA GLN A 71 -2.61 8.60 15.79
C GLN A 71 -2.21 9.03 14.36
N ASP A 72 -0.94 8.86 13.99
CA ASP A 72 -0.45 9.20 12.65
C ASP A 72 -0.97 8.20 11.61
N TYR A 73 -1.04 6.91 11.96
CA TYR A 73 -1.68 5.91 11.11
C TYR A 73 -3.18 6.14 10.98
N LYS A 74 -3.86 6.59 12.04
CA LYS A 74 -5.28 6.93 12.00
C LYS A 74 -5.57 8.07 11.03
N THR A 75 -4.84 9.18 11.14
CA THR A 75 -5.05 10.37 10.30
C THR A 75 -4.36 10.30 8.94
N GLY A 76 -3.36 9.44 8.79
CA GLY A 76 -2.49 9.37 7.62
C GLY A 76 -1.34 10.37 7.66
N PHE A 77 -0.31 10.10 6.87
CA PHE A 77 0.90 10.92 6.81
C PHE A 77 1.49 10.96 5.41
N ILE A 78 2.31 11.98 5.17
CA ILE A 78 3.13 12.14 3.98
C ILE A 78 4.45 12.75 4.42
N ASN A 79 5.57 12.13 4.06
CA ASN A 79 6.88 12.63 4.51
C ASN A 79 7.24 13.94 3.82
N ASN A 80 7.03 14.01 2.50
CA ASN A 80 7.27 15.18 1.68
C ASN A 80 6.09 15.37 0.70
N PRO A 81 5.20 16.35 0.96
CA PRO A 81 4.01 16.58 0.15
C PRO A 81 4.29 17.08 -1.27
N ASP A 82 5.47 17.66 -1.49
CA ASP A 82 5.87 18.24 -2.78
C ASP A 82 6.59 17.22 -3.67
N ALA A 83 7.17 16.17 -3.07
CA ALA A 83 7.85 15.11 -3.81
C ALA A 83 6.85 14.16 -4.46
N THR A 84 7.09 13.82 -5.73
CA THR A 84 6.25 12.91 -6.52
C THR A 84 6.31 11.46 -6.01
N ARG A 85 7.41 11.07 -5.35
CA ARG A 85 7.65 9.75 -4.77
C ARG A 85 8.03 9.86 -3.30
N SER A 86 7.08 10.32 -2.48
CA SER A 86 7.28 10.38 -1.04
C SER A 86 6.44 9.35 -0.32
N ASN A 87 7.02 8.77 0.72
CA ASN A 87 6.35 7.92 1.69
C ASN A 87 5.01 8.53 2.11
N TYR A 88 3.95 7.75 1.91
CA TYR A 88 2.57 8.19 2.05
C TYR A 88 1.72 7.05 2.59
N PHE A 89 0.89 7.37 3.58
CA PHE A 89 -0.18 6.52 4.05
C PHE A 89 -1.45 7.36 4.16
N ILE A 90 -2.54 6.92 3.54
CA ILE A 90 -3.77 7.72 3.43
C ILE A 90 -4.45 7.96 4.79
N GLY A 91 -4.27 7.04 5.74
CA GLY A 91 -4.87 7.07 7.08
C GLY A 91 -6.01 6.06 7.23
N LEU A 92 -6.05 5.37 8.38
CA LEU A 92 -7.00 4.30 8.67
C LEU A 92 -8.47 4.79 8.69
N ASP A 93 -8.74 6.01 9.20
CA ASP A 93 -10.09 6.59 9.17
C ASP A 93 -10.58 6.77 7.72
N LYS A 94 -9.66 7.22 6.85
CA LYS A 94 -9.97 7.43 5.44
C LYS A 94 -10.14 6.10 4.72
N LEU A 95 -9.30 5.09 5.02
CA LEU A 95 -9.42 3.74 4.48
C LEU A 95 -10.75 3.11 4.84
N HIS A 96 -11.13 3.17 6.12
CA HIS A 96 -12.43 2.69 6.58
C HIS A 96 -13.55 3.34 5.77
N ASN A 97 -13.61 4.67 5.77
CA ASN A 97 -14.70 5.38 5.11
C ASN A 97 -14.76 5.08 3.60
N ILE A 98 -13.62 5.01 2.90
CA ILE A 98 -13.60 4.67 1.47
C ILE A 98 -14.13 3.25 1.25
N THR A 99 -13.57 2.28 1.98
CA THR A 99 -13.87 0.86 1.74
C THR A 99 -15.24 0.41 2.27
N SER A 100 -15.88 1.20 3.13
CA SER A 100 -17.26 0.97 3.58
C SER A 100 -18.34 1.59 2.68
N THR A 101 -17.98 2.48 1.75
CA THR A 101 -18.98 3.12 0.86
C THR A 101 -19.53 2.19 -0.21
N ARG A 102 -18.67 1.33 -0.75
CA ARG A 102 -18.97 0.32 -1.78
C ARG A 102 -17.88 -0.73 -1.79
N SER A 103 -18.14 -1.84 -2.46
CA SER A 103 -17.10 -2.83 -2.74
C SER A 103 -16.01 -2.24 -3.63
N HIS A 104 -14.77 -2.44 -3.22
CA HIS A 104 -13.58 -1.98 -3.92
C HIS A 104 -12.60 -3.12 -4.10
N SER A 105 -11.88 -3.12 -5.23
CA SER A 105 -10.75 -4.02 -5.44
C SER A 105 -9.44 -3.37 -5.00
N LEU A 106 -8.45 -4.20 -4.68
CA LEU A 106 -7.12 -3.78 -4.24
C LEU A 106 -6.08 -4.21 -5.27
N SER A 107 -5.17 -3.32 -5.59
CA SER A 107 -3.92 -3.65 -6.27
C SER A 107 -2.73 -3.38 -5.37
N LEU A 108 -1.91 -4.39 -5.15
CA LEU A 108 -0.62 -4.30 -4.49
C LEU A 108 0.48 -4.42 -5.55
N ALA A 109 1.35 -3.42 -5.66
CA ALA A 109 2.54 -3.48 -6.49
C ALA A 109 3.79 -3.48 -5.62
N VAL A 110 4.72 -4.39 -5.90
CA VAL A 110 6.02 -4.48 -5.24
C VAL A 110 7.10 -4.42 -6.31
N GLU A 111 7.98 -3.43 -6.22
CA GLU A 111 9.08 -3.23 -7.16
C GLU A 111 10.41 -3.30 -6.42
N SER A 112 11.34 -4.08 -6.95
CA SER A 112 12.70 -4.22 -6.43
C SER A 112 13.72 -3.90 -7.51
N LYS A 113 14.67 -3.03 -7.18
CA LYS A 113 15.81 -2.67 -8.01
C LYS A 113 17.10 -3.05 -7.31
N ILE A 114 17.84 -3.97 -7.93
CA ILE A 114 19.07 -4.53 -7.39
C ILE A 114 20.24 -4.13 -8.30
N ASN A 115 21.21 -3.42 -7.73
CA ASN A 115 22.52 -3.08 -8.29
C ASN A 115 23.50 -4.27 -8.22
N SER A 116 23.15 -5.39 -8.85
CA SER A 116 24.06 -6.55 -8.94
C SER A 116 24.00 -7.27 -10.29
N GLY A 117 23.51 -6.60 -11.33
CA GLY A 117 23.31 -7.23 -12.65
C GLY A 117 22.09 -8.16 -12.72
N PHE A 118 21.29 -8.23 -11.65
CA PHE A 118 19.98 -8.86 -11.65
C PHE A 118 18.93 -7.90 -12.25
N PRO A 119 17.88 -8.42 -12.91
CA PRO A 119 16.87 -7.57 -13.53
C PRO A 119 16.03 -6.86 -12.47
N GLU A 120 15.63 -5.62 -12.78
CA GLU A 120 14.51 -5.00 -12.06
C GLU A 120 13.28 -5.90 -12.20
N THR A 121 12.65 -6.19 -11.08
CA THR A 121 11.47 -7.04 -11.01
C THR A 121 10.34 -6.29 -10.33
N LYS A 122 9.17 -6.33 -10.96
CA LYS A 122 7.94 -5.75 -10.43
C LYS A 122 6.84 -6.79 -10.41
N TYR A 123 6.31 -7.07 -9.23
CA TYR A 123 5.11 -7.87 -9.05
C TYR A 123 3.90 -6.97 -8.84
N LYS A 124 2.75 -7.39 -9.38
CA LYS A 124 1.44 -6.80 -9.14
C LYS A 124 0.45 -7.90 -8.77
N PHE A 125 -0.18 -7.75 -7.62
CA PHE A 125 -1.22 -8.63 -7.09
C PHE A 125 -2.55 -7.88 -7.11
N GLU A 126 -3.61 -8.52 -7.62
CA GLU A 126 -4.94 -7.91 -7.74
C GLU A 126 -5.99 -8.73 -6.98
N TYR A 127 -6.63 -8.11 -5.99
CA TYR A 127 -7.65 -8.72 -5.16
C TYR A 127 -9.03 -8.14 -5.51
N ASN A 128 -10.06 -8.97 -5.49
CA ASN A 128 -11.41 -8.53 -5.85
C ASN A 128 -12.12 -7.69 -4.78
N TYR A 129 -11.63 -7.71 -3.54
CA TYR A 129 -12.28 -7.05 -2.42
C TYR A 129 -11.28 -6.60 -1.35
N ILE A 130 -11.51 -5.40 -0.82
CA ILE A 130 -10.88 -4.89 0.41
C ILE A 130 -11.92 -4.16 1.26
N HIS A 131 -11.89 -4.40 2.56
CA HIS A 131 -12.60 -3.64 3.56
C HIS A 131 -11.74 -3.44 4.81
N VAL A 132 -11.74 -2.23 5.34
CA VAL A 132 -11.10 -1.88 6.61
C VAL A 132 -12.21 -1.48 7.59
N ALA A 133 -12.30 -2.17 8.72
CA ALA A 133 -13.28 -1.86 9.75
C ALA A 133 -13.00 -0.52 10.44
N ASN A 134 -13.90 -0.08 11.32
CA ASN A 134 -13.70 1.17 12.06
C ASN A 134 -12.68 1.01 13.21
N GLU A 135 -12.41 2.10 13.92
CA GLU A 135 -11.50 2.12 15.06
C GLU A 135 -11.93 1.21 16.22
N GLN A 136 -13.24 1.07 16.48
CA GLN A 136 -13.76 0.19 17.55
C GLN A 136 -13.44 -1.28 17.28
N GLU A 137 -13.37 -1.64 16.00
CA GLU A 137 -12.90 -2.95 15.53
C GLU A 137 -11.39 -2.98 15.21
N GLN A 138 -10.65 -1.98 15.70
CA GLN A 138 -9.18 -1.88 15.56
C GLN A 138 -8.73 -1.96 14.10
N TYR A 139 -9.52 -1.35 13.21
CA TYR A 139 -9.30 -1.31 11.76
C TYR A 139 -9.02 -2.67 11.13
N LYS A 140 -9.67 -3.73 11.63
CA LYS A 140 -9.58 -5.09 11.09
C LYS A 140 -9.72 -5.11 9.56
N ILE A 141 -8.78 -5.74 8.86
CA ILE A 141 -8.78 -5.84 7.40
C ILE A 141 -9.48 -7.12 6.93
N THR A 142 -10.33 -6.98 5.92
CA THR A 142 -10.93 -8.09 5.18
C THR A 142 -10.48 -7.98 3.73
N LEU A 143 -9.93 -9.07 3.19
CA LEU A 143 -9.54 -9.16 1.78
C LEU A 143 -10.33 -10.29 1.13
N GLY A 144 -10.68 -10.09 -0.14
CA GLY A 144 -11.22 -11.16 -0.97
C GLY A 144 -10.14 -12.02 -1.61
N GLU A 145 -10.51 -12.65 -2.72
CA GLU A 145 -9.63 -13.57 -3.44
C GLU A 145 -8.59 -12.81 -4.26
N LEU A 146 -7.36 -13.34 -4.27
CA LEU A 146 -6.31 -12.93 -5.20
C LEU A 146 -6.67 -13.47 -6.59
N LEU A 147 -7.01 -12.55 -7.49
CA LEU A 147 -7.47 -12.85 -8.84
C LEU A 147 -6.33 -12.99 -9.85
N LYS A 148 -5.27 -12.19 -9.69
CA LYS A 148 -4.22 -12.06 -10.70
C LYS A 148 -2.87 -11.71 -10.11
N VAL A 149 -1.81 -12.30 -10.67
CA VAL A 149 -0.41 -12.03 -10.37
C VAL A 149 0.33 -11.69 -11.67
N THR A 150 0.78 -10.46 -11.80
CA THR A 150 1.59 -10.01 -12.95
C THR A 150 3.03 -9.77 -12.51
N CYS A 151 3.98 -10.43 -13.18
CA CYS A 151 5.41 -10.16 -13.04
C CYS A 151 5.94 -9.42 -14.27
N LEU A 152 6.65 -8.32 -14.04
CA LEU A 152 7.39 -7.58 -15.06
C LEU A 152 8.87 -7.62 -14.68
N SER A 153 9.64 -8.50 -15.32
CA SER A 153 11.10 -8.54 -15.21
C SER A 153 11.75 -8.09 -16.51
N LYS A 154 12.88 -7.39 -16.41
CA LYS A 154 13.65 -6.92 -17.57
C LYS A 154 14.44 -8.03 -18.29
N LEU A 155 14.60 -9.21 -17.70
CA LEU A 155 15.25 -10.36 -18.32
C LEU A 155 14.21 -11.38 -18.80
N ASN A 156 14.55 -12.04 -19.90
CA ASN A 156 13.79 -13.03 -20.65
C ASN A 156 13.05 -13.97 -19.70
N THR A 157 11.71 -13.91 -19.77
CA THR A 157 10.59 -14.77 -19.31
C THR A 157 10.76 -16.04 -18.44
N GLU A 158 11.95 -16.54 -18.13
CA GLU A 158 12.17 -17.77 -17.35
C GLU A 158 12.30 -17.54 -15.83
N ALA A 159 12.42 -16.28 -15.36
CA ALA A 159 12.65 -15.95 -13.95
C ALA A 159 11.45 -15.27 -13.25
N CYS A 160 10.28 -15.22 -13.88
CA CYS A 160 9.09 -14.56 -13.37
C CYS A 160 7.96 -15.56 -13.20
N LEU A 161 7.41 -15.68 -11.99
CA LEU A 161 6.18 -16.44 -11.76
C LEU A 161 5.00 -15.75 -12.47
N THR A 162 4.28 -16.52 -13.27
CA THR A 162 3.11 -16.08 -14.05
C THR A 162 1.80 -16.51 -13.39
N ASP A 163 0.66 -15.99 -13.88
CA ASP A 163 -0.69 -16.43 -13.45
C ASP A 163 -0.84 -17.96 -13.47
N GLN A 164 -0.14 -18.63 -14.40
CA GLN A 164 -0.19 -20.08 -14.56
C GLN A 164 0.58 -20.83 -13.46
N ASP A 165 1.69 -20.28 -12.95
CA ASP A 165 2.44 -20.85 -11.82
C ASP A 165 1.70 -20.66 -10.49
N TYR A 166 0.95 -19.56 -10.35
CA TYR A 166 0.06 -19.32 -9.21
C TYR A 166 -1.10 -20.32 -9.16
N LEU A 167 -1.83 -20.48 -10.27
CA LEU A 167 -2.99 -21.37 -10.37
C LEU A 167 -2.64 -22.86 -10.22
N LEU A 168 -1.38 -23.24 -10.47
CA LEU A 168 -0.87 -24.61 -10.31
C LEU A 168 -0.29 -24.89 -8.92
N SER A 169 -0.22 -23.89 -8.04
CA SER A 169 0.27 -24.08 -6.66
C SER A 169 -0.84 -24.56 -5.74
N GLU A 170 -0.68 -25.77 -5.19
CA GLU A 170 -1.69 -26.38 -4.30
C GLU A 170 -1.89 -25.62 -2.98
N SER A 171 -1.05 -24.62 -2.68
CA SER A 171 -0.94 -24.04 -1.33
C SER A 171 -1.34 -22.56 -1.20
N GLN A 172 -1.70 -21.85 -2.28
CA GLN A 172 -1.87 -20.38 -2.25
C GLN A 172 -0.68 -19.63 -1.61
N SER A 173 0.49 -20.29 -1.53
CA SER A 173 1.68 -19.83 -0.78
C SER A 173 2.33 -18.59 -1.39
N TYR A 174 1.76 -18.07 -2.47
CA TYR A 174 2.22 -16.94 -3.23
C TYR A 174 1.39 -15.67 -3.00
N ASP A 175 0.32 -15.74 -2.20
CA ASP A 175 -0.46 -14.55 -1.82
C ASP A 175 0.23 -13.79 -0.68
N PRO A 176 0.84 -12.62 -0.95
CA PRO A 176 1.60 -11.85 0.04
C PRO A 176 0.72 -11.26 1.17
N LEU A 177 -0.60 -11.22 0.98
CA LEU A 177 -1.55 -10.67 1.94
C LEU A 177 -2.41 -11.76 2.62
N LEU A 178 -2.13 -13.04 2.38
CA LEU A 178 -2.92 -14.13 2.97
C LEU A 178 -2.90 -14.09 4.50
N GLY A 179 -1.71 -13.87 5.07
CA GLY A 179 -1.51 -13.88 6.53
C GLY A 179 -2.13 -12.70 7.28
N ILE A 180 -2.57 -11.66 6.57
CA ILE A 180 -3.17 -10.47 7.20
C ILE A 180 -4.70 -10.51 7.19
N ARG A 181 -5.32 -11.48 6.50
CA ARG A 181 -6.77 -11.57 6.38
C ARG A 181 -7.43 -11.72 7.75
N GLY A 182 -8.32 -10.78 8.08
CA GLY A 182 -9.03 -10.75 9.35
C GLY A 182 -8.19 -10.22 10.52
N MET A 183 -6.95 -9.81 10.30
CA MET A 183 -6.08 -9.27 11.34
C MET A 183 -6.43 -7.81 11.64
N LYS A 184 -6.15 -7.38 12.86
CA LYS A 184 -6.33 -6.01 13.34
C LYS A 184 -5.05 -5.22 13.11
N PHE A 185 -5.17 -3.90 13.01
CA PHE A 185 -4.00 -3.04 12.83
C PHE A 185 -3.32 -2.81 14.18
N SER A 186 -1.99 -2.92 14.21
CA SER A 186 -1.15 -2.49 15.35
C SER A 186 -0.19 -1.40 14.91
N ALA A 187 0.18 -0.52 15.82
CA ALA A 187 1.23 0.50 15.66
C ALA A 187 2.21 0.40 16.84
N ASN A 188 3.31 1.15 16.81
CA ASN A 188 4.36 1.05 17.85
C ASN A 188 3.90 1.36 19.29
N ASP A 189 2.79 2.09 19.45
CA ASP A 189 2.18 2.49 20.72
C ASP A 189 0.79 1.88 20.91
N MET A 190 0.38 0.95 20.04
CA MET A 190 -0.89 0.25 20.14
C MET A 190 -0.79 -1.19 19.64
N ASP A 191 -0.81 -2.12 20.58
CA ASP A 191 -0.75 -3.56 20.34
C ASP A 191 -2.15 -4.16 20.19
N ASN A 192 -2.53 -4.48 18.96
CA ASN A 192 -3.77 -5.18 18.63
C ASN A 192 -3.50 -6.46 17.84
N ASP A 193 -2.25 -6.93 17.81
CA ASP A 193 -1.89 -8.06 16.97
C ASP A 193 -2.39 -9.38 17.58
N ALA A 194 -2.28 -10.48 16.82
CA ALA A 194 -2.81 -11.76 17.28
C ALA A 194 -1.86 -12.46 18.26
N SER A 195 -0.67 -11.90 18.52
CA SER A 195 0.24 -12.47 19.50
C SER A 195 -0.28 -12.21 20.91
N THR A 196 -0.07 -13.17 21.80
CA THR A 196 -0.42 -13.04 23.23
C THR A 196 0.79 -12.71 24.10
N THR A 197 1.99 -12.70 23.52
CA THR A 197 3.26 -12.62 24.25
C THR A 197 4.24 -11.61 23.68
N ARG A 198 3.94 -11.06 22.50
CA ARG A 198 4.82 -10.16 21.75
C ARG A 198 4.02 -8.96 21.26
N HIS A 199 4.72 -7.88 20.98
CA HIS A 199 4.17 -6.73 20.28
C HIS A 199 4.86 -6.64 18.91
N CYS A 200 4.19 -7.14 17.87
CA CYS A 200 4.79 -7.32 16.55
C CYS A 200 5.22 -5.99 15.91
N ALA A 201 4.46 -4.92 16.14
CA ALA A 201 4.81 -3.61 15.63
C ALA A 201 6.13 -3.12 16.23
N GLU A 202 6.35 -3.32 17.54
CA GLU A 202 7.61 -2.99 18.22
C GLU A 202 8.77 -3.86 17.72
N GLU A 203 8.58 -5.18 17.62
CA GLU A 203 9.61 -6.11 17.12
C GLU A 203 10.02 -5.82 15.67
N MET A 204 9.07 -5.33 14.85
CA MET A 204 9.29 -4.91 13.47
C MET A 204 9.72 -3.43 13.39
N GLY A 205 10.42 -2.93 14.40
CA GLY A 205 11.03 -1.59 14.41
C GLY A 205 10.06 -0.42 14.53
N GLY A 206 8.84 -0.68 15.00
CA GLY A 206 7.81 0.33 15.23
C GLY A 206 6.98 0.70 14.00
N VAL A 207 7.01 -0.11 12.93
CA VAL A 207 6.10 0.07 11.78
C VAL A 207 4.70 -0.47 12.13
N GLY A 208 3.67 0.25 11.71
CA GLY A 208 2.29 -0.18 11.86
C GLY A 208 1.84 -1.08 10.71
N TRP A 209 1.12 -2.16 11.03
CA TRP A 209 0.60 -3.13 10.06
C TRP A 209 -0.53 -3.98 10.66
N TRP A 210 -1.23 -4.74 9.79
CA TRP A 210 -2.17 -5.79 10.19
C TRP A 210 -1.43 -7.09 10.54
N PHE A 211 -0.81 -7.13 11.73
CA PHE A 211 -0.02 -8.28 12.16
C PHE A 211 -0.90 -9.43 12.68
N SER A 212 -0.49 -10.66 12.38
CA SER A 212 -1.01 -11.88 13.02
C SER A 212 -0.21 -12.19 14.29
N ASP A 213 0.22 -13.43 14.55
CA ASP A 213 1.06 -13.76 15.71
C ASP A 213 2.55 -13.53 15.37
N CYS A 214 2.88 -12.30 15.00
CA CYS A 214 4.17 -11.82 14.47
C CYS A 214 4.80 -12.76 13.43
N ALA A 215 3.99 -13.65 12.86
CA ALA A 215 4.44 -14.74 12.04
C ALA A 215 4.94 -14.10 10.75
N PRO A 216 6.11 -14.53 10.25
CA PRO A 216 6.69 -13.91 9.09
C PRO A 216 5.70 -14.08 7.94
N CYS A 217 5.37 -12.98 7.27
CA CYS A 217 5.50 -12.92 5.82
C CYS A 217 4.91 -14.15 5.09
N THR A 218 3.59 -14.37 5.18
CA THR A 218 2.92 -15.58 4.68
C THR A 218 3.36 -16.88 5.38
N ASN A 219 2.37 -17.64 5.81
CA ASN A 219 2.39 -18.77 6.73
C ASN A 219 3.10 -20.06 6.22
N ASN A 220 4.17 -19.96 5.44
CA ASN A 220 5.09 -21.09 5.18
C ASN A 220 6.52 -20.72 5.58
N ALA A 221 6.78 -20.89 6.87
CA ALA A 221 8.08 -20.65 7.51
C ALA A 221 8.97 -21.90 7.43
N THR A 222 9.79 -22.00 6.38
CA THR A 222 11.13 -22.61 6.43
C THR A 222 11.96 -21.98 5.31
N ASP A 223 13.06 -21.33 5.70
CA ASP A 223 14.04 -20.64 4.85
C ASP A 223 13.64 -19.25 4.32
N ILE A 224 14.17 -18.22 4.98
CA ILE A 224 14.18 -16.84 4.51
C ILE A 224 15.50 -16.65 3.74
N GLU A 225 15.48 -16.73 2.41
CA GLU A 225 16.58 -16.18 1.60
C GLU A 225 16.12 -14.93 0.83
N PRO A 226 17.02 -13.96 0.61
CA PRO A 226 16.65 -12.62 0.16
C PRO A 226 16.52 -12.50 -1.37
N TYR A 227 16.39 -13.62 -2.08
CA TYR A 227 16.22 -13.63 -3.53
C TYR A 227 14.76 -13.31 -3.90
N PHE A 228 14.56 -12.15 -4.54
CA PHE A 228 13.31 -11.78 -5.23
C PHE A 228 12.90 -12.73 -6.37
N GLY A 229 13.63 -13.83 -6.58
CA GLY A 229 13.29 -14.89 -7.52
C GLY A 229 12.16 -15.82 -7.06
N ASN A 230 11.82 -15.83 -5.77
CA ASN A 230 10.75 -16.68 -5.23
C ASN A 230 9.73 -15.84 -4.43
N ILE A 231 8.52 -15.61 -4.99
CA ILE A 231 7.47 -14.79 -4.36
C ILE A 231 6.90 -15.37 -3.05
N HIS A 232 7.26 -16.62 -2.70
CA HIS A 232 6.93 -17.27 -1.41
C HIS A 232 7.42 -16.52 -0.16
N ARG A 233 8.18 -15.42 -0.31
CA ARG A 233 8.95 -14.78 0.77
C ARG A 233 8.71 -13.27 0.91
N LEU A 234 7.65 -12.73 0.29
CA LEU A 234 7.33 -11.30 0.37
C LEU A 234 6.84 -10.93 1.77
N CYS A 235 7.67 -10.17 2.49
CA CYS A 235 7.35 -9.68 3.81
C CYS A 235 7.17 -8.16 3.84
N LEU A 236 5.95 -7.69 3.61
CA LEU A 236 5.72 -6.24 3.51
C LEU A 236 6.15 -5.46 4.76
N PRO A 237 5.83 -5.88 6.00
CA PRO A 237 6.27 -5.15 7.20
C PRO A 237 7.78 -5.14 7.36
N GLN A 238 8.42 -6.30 7.13
CA GLN A 238 9.87 -6.41 7.18
C GLN A 238 10.53 -5.60 6.06
N MET A 239 9.91 -5.44 4.89
CA MET A 239 10.41 -4.57 3.83
C MET A 239 10.25 -3.07 4.17
N MET A 240 9.24 -2.73 4.97
CA MET A 240 9.04 -1.38 5.51
C MET A 240 10.01 -1.05 6.66
N TYR A 241 10.42 -2.08 7.40
CA TYR A 241 11.34 -1.98 8.54
C TYR A 241 12.81 -2.15 8.15
N MET A 242 13.16 -3.29 7.55
CA MET A 242 14.54 -3.65 7.24
C MET A 242 15.06 -2.88 6.04
N SER A 243 16.23 -2.29 6.24
CA SER A 243 17.06 -1.82 5.15
C SER A 243 17.37 -2.97 4.20
N CYS A 244 17.39 -2.69 2.90
CA CYS A 244 17.48 -3.77 1.93
C CYS A 244 18.60 -4.76 2.28
N PRO A 245 18.30 -6.06 2.48
CA PRO A 245 19.17 -6.98 3.23
C PRO A 245 20.50 -7.33 2.54
N HIS A 246 20.79 -6.72 1.38
CA HIS A 246 22.02 -6.93 0.63
C HIS A 246 22.68 -5.61 0.25
N ALA A 247 24.02 -5.58 0.33
CA ALA A 247 24.90 -4.49 -0.11
C ALA A 247 24.71 -4.08 -1.60
N TYR A 248 23.86 -4.79 -2.35
CA TYR A 248 23.61 -4.59 -3.77
C TYR A 248 22.18 -4.13 -4.07
N CYS A 249 21.30 -3.96 -3.09
CA CYS A 249 19.96 -3.50 -3.36
C CYS A 249 19.85 -1.98 -3.26
N ASN A 250 19.36 -1.34 -4.31
CA ASN A 250 19.26 0.12 -4.37
C ASN A 250 17.96 0.66 -3.82
N SER A 251 16.85 0.02 -4.22
CA SER A 251 15.52 0.53 -3.90
C SER A 251 14.50 -0.59 -3.95
N VAL A 252 13.65 -0.60 -2.94
CA VAL A 252 12.41 -1.37 -2.91
C VAL A 252 11.27 -0.37 -2.73
N SER A 253 10.19 -0.55 -3.47
CA SER A 253 8.96 0.20 -3.25
C SER A 253 7.74 -0.70 -3.20
N ILE A 254 6.83 -0.36 -2.29
CA ILE A 254 5.52 -0.99 -2.15
C ILE A 254 4.48 0.07 -2.44
N GLU A 255 3.48 -0.26 -3.25
CA GLU A 255 2.39 0.64 -3.58
C GLU A 255 1.06 -0.11 -3.53
N MET A 256 0.18 0.32 -2.63
CA MET A 256 -1.19 -0.18 -2.55
C MET A 256 -2.14 0.84 -3.16
N ARG A 257 -3.05 0.37 -4.01
CA ARG A 257 -4.04 1.20 -4.70
C ARG A 257 -5.41 0.57 -4.60
N ILE A 258 -6.41 1.43 -4.45
CA ILE A 258 -7.81 1.02 -4.60
C ILE A 258 -8.25 1.29 -6.05
N MET A 259 -8.98 0.34 -6.63
CA MET A 259 -9.51 0.43 -7.99
C MET A 259 -11.03 0.60 -7.99
#